data_AF-Q05XL2-F1
#
_entry.id   AF-Q05XL2-F1
#
_cell.length_a   1.000
_cell.length_b   1.000
_cell.length_c   1.000
_cell.angle_alpha   90.00
_cell.angle_beta   90.00
_cell.angle_gamma   90.00
#
_symmetry.space_group_name_H-M   'P 1'
#
loop_
_entity.id
_entity.type
_entity.pdbx_description
1 polymer ?
#
loop_
_entity_poly.entity_id
_entity_poly.type
_entity_poly.pdbx_seq_one_letter_code
_entity_poly.pdbx_strand_id
1 'polypeptide(L)' 'MARCYRTPGSNPQQRQLLENCWQEDCDIDPLILRARLLRHQGRRLLALGLEQEVTPLF' A
#
# COMPACT_ATOMS: atom_id res chain seq x y z
N MET A 1 -14.36 -7.05 -9.07
CA MET A 1 -14.40 -5.66 -9.56
C MET A 1 -13.34 -4.84 -8.81
N ALA A 2 -12.13 -4.71 -9.37
CA ALA A 2 -11.09 -3.87 -8.80
C ALA A 2 -11.40 -2.40 -9.08
N ARG A 3 -11.45 -1.55 -8.05
CA ARG A 3 -11.62 -0.11 -8.23
C ARG A 3 -10.32 0.48 -8.75
N CYS A 4 -10.31 0.94 -10.00
CA CYS A 4 -9.21 1.71 -10.56
C CYS A 4 -9.22 3.11 -9.94
N TYR A 5 -8.42 3.33 -8.89
CA TYR A 5 -8.11 4.67 -8.40
C TYR A 5 -7.19 5.33 -9.43
N ARG A 6 -7.77 5.91 -10.50
CA ARG A 6 -7.01 6.77 -11.42
C ARG A 6 -6.71 8.07 -10.67
N THR A 7 -5.53 8.16 -10.07
CA THR A 7 -4.96 9.44 -9.67
C THR A 7 -4.64 10.23 -10.95
N PRO A 8 -5.21 11.44 -11.12
CA PRO A 8 -4.89 12.27 -12.28
C PRO A 8 -3.45 12.77 -12.10
N GLY A 9 -2.51 12.16 -12.83
CA GLY A 9 -1.08 12.49 -12.77
C GLY A 9 -0.12 11.31 -12.75
N SER A 10 -0.58 10.06 -12.76
CA SER A 10 0.33 8.90 -12.80
C SER A 10 1.05 8.82 -14.16
N ASN A 11 2.32 9.22 -14.20
CA ASN A 11 3.18 9.06 -15.36
C ASN A 11 3.22 7.56 -15.76
N PRO A 12 2.93 7.20 -17.02
CA PRO A 12 2.92 5.80 -17.46
C PRO A 12 4.25 5.08 -17.20
N GLN A 13 5.39 5.77 -17.29
CA GLN A 13 6.69 5.19 -16.92
C GLN A 13 6.77 4.82 -15.44
N GLN A 14 6.24 5.67 -14.56
CA GLN A 14 6.24 5.43 -13.12
C GLN A 14 5.34 4.25 -12.75
N ARG A 15 4.23 4.08 -13.49
CA ARG A 15 3.36 2.91 -13.35
C ARG A 15 4.05 1.62 -13.81
N GLN A 16 4.73 1.66 -14.95
CA GLN A 16 5.47 0.51 -15.48
C GLN A 16 6.63 0.09 -14.56
N LEU A 17 7.35 1.06 -13.97
CA LEU A 17 8.38 0.78 -12.97
C LEU A 17 7.81 0.11 -11.72
N LEU A 18 6.65 0.55 -11.24
CA LEU A 18 5.97 -0.08 -10.11
C LEU A 18 5.44 -1.47 -10.45
N GLU A 19 4.92 -1.68 -11.65
CA GLU A 19 4.45 -3.00 -12.13
C GLU A 19 5.63 -3.98 -12.27
N ASN A 20 6.78 -3.53 -12.78
CA ASN A 20 8.00 -4.32 -12.83
C ASN A 20 8.53 -4.64 -11.42
N CYS A 21 8.59 -3.64 -10.54
CA CYS A 21 9.00 -3.83 -9.14
C CYS A 21 8.06 -4.79 -8.40
N TRP A 22 6.76 -4.77 -8.73
CA TRP A 22 5.78 -5.71 -8.20
C TRP A 22 6.01 -7.15 -8.69
N GLN A 23 6.52 -7.34 -9.90
CA GLN A 23 6.90 -8.66 -10.41
C GLN A 23 8.16 -9.23 -9.76
N GLU A 24 9.04 -8.39 -9.21
CA GLU A 24 10.30 -8.82 -8.59
C GLU A 24 10.15 -9.26 -7.12
N ASP A 25 9.05 -9.96 -6.78
CA ASP A 25 8.78 -10.45 -5.42
C ASP A 25 8.98 -9.36 -4.36
N CYS A 26 8.23 -8.27 -4.47
CA CYS A 26 8.09 -7.35 -3.35
C CYS A 26 7.45 -8.10 -2.16
N ASP A 27 8.27 -8.61 -1.24
CA ASP A 27 7.88 -9.18 0.07
C ASP A 27 7.31 -8.09 1.01
N ILE A 28 6.43 -7.23 0.49
CA ILE A 28 5.71 -6.28 1.32
C ILE A 28 4.69 -7.06 2.11
N ASP A 29 4.82 -6.97 3.43
CA ASP A 29 3.89 -7.59 4.36
C ASP A 29 2.43 -7.16 4.04
N PRO A 30 1.49 -8.11 3.89
CA PRO A 30 0.08 -7.80 3.66
C PRO A 30 -0.54 -6.87 4.72
N LEU A 31 -0.02 -6.85 5.95
CA LEU A 31 -0.42 -5.92 7.00
C LEU A 31 -0.02 -4.47 6.68
N ILE A 32 1.15 -4.25 6.07
CA ILE A 32 1.59 -2.92 5.61
C ILE A 32 0.67 -2.43 4.49
N LEU A 33 0.31 -3.29 3.54
CA LEU A 33 -0.66 -2.94 2.48
C LEU A 33 -2.03 -2.59 3.08
N ARG A 34 -2.49 -3.36 4.07
CA ARG A 34 -3.78 -3.13 4.74
C ARG A 34 -3.80 -1.84 5.54
N ALA A 35 -2.72 -1.51 6.25
CA ALA A 35 -2.58 -0.26 6.97
C ALA A 35 -2.67 0.94 6.01
N ARG A 36 -1.95 0.90 4.88
CA ARG A 36 -2.02 1.94 3.84
C ARG A 36 -3.42 2.11 3.26
N LEU A 37 -4.13 1.00 3.01
CA LEU A 37 -5.51 1.04 2.53
C LEU A 37 -6.44 1.72 3.55
N LEU A 38 -6.31 1.39 4.84
CA LEU A 38 -7.11 1.99 5.91
C LEU A 38 -6.82 3.49 6.06
N ARG A 39 -5.56 3.92 5.93
CA ARG A 39 -5.17 5.34 5.87
C ARG A 39 -5.88 6.06 4.72
N HIS A 40 -5.84 5.48 3.52
CA HIS A 40 -6.50 6.05 2.34
C HIS A 40 -8.03 6.12 2.48
N GLN A 41 -8.65 5.22 3.24
CA GLN A 41 -10.08 5.25 3.56
C GLN A 41 -10.43 6.19 4.73
N GLY A 42 -9.45 6.89 5.32
CA GLY A 42 -9.66 7.76 6.48
C GLY A 42 -9.85 7.03 7.80
N ARG A 43 -9.69 5.69 7.84
CA ARG A 43 -9.90 4.85 9.03
C ARG A 43 -8.65 4.82 9.91
N ARG A 44 -8.30 5.99 10.47
CA ARG A 44 -7.02 6.26 11.12
C ARG A 44 -6.72 5.39 12.34
N LEU A 45 -7.71 5.14 13.21
CA LEU A 45 -7.51 4.31 14.42
C LEU A 45 -7.20 2.85 14.09
N LEU A 46 -7.88 2.28 13.09
CA LEU A 46 -7.63 0.91 12.64
C LEU A 46 -6.28 0.78 11.94
N ALA A 47 -5.88 1.80 11.18
CA ALA A 47 -4.56 1.84 10.57
C ALA A 47 -3.45 1.87 11.64
N LEU A 48 -3.60 2.71 12.67
CA LEU A 48 -2.63 2.80 13.77
C LEU A 48 -2.47 1.49 14.53
N GLY A 49 -3.57 0.78 14.82
CA GLY A 49 -3.49 -0.53 15.48
C GLY A 49 -2.72 -1.55 14.64
N LEU A 50 -2.98 -1.58 13.33
CA LEU A 50 -2.22 -2.45 12.42
C LEU A 50 -0.75 -2.06 12.30
N GLU A 51 -0.44 -0.76 12.27
CA GLU A 51 0.94 -0.26 12.25
C GLU A 51 1.71 -0.70 13.50
N GLN A 52 1.05 -0.78 14.67
CA GLN A 52 1.66 -1.29 15.90
C GLN A 52 2.02 -2.78 15.83
N GLU A 53 1.18 -3.61 15.19
CA GLU A 53 1.45 -5.05 15.03
C GLU A 53 2.67 -5.33 14.15
N VAL A 54 2.90 -4.51 13.11
CA VAL A 54 4.10 -4.60 12.25
C VAL A 54 5.27 -3.76 12.76
N THR A 55 5.12 -3.07 13.90
CA THR A 55 6.23 -2.30 14.47
C THR A 55 7.25 -3.30 15.04
N PRO A 56 8.50 -3.29 14.57
CA PRO A 56 9.53 -4.15 15.13
C PRO A 56 9.79 -3.79 16.60
N LEU A 57 9.84 -4.82 17.44
CA LEU A 57 10.21 -4.72 18.85
C LEU A 57 11.74 -4.59 18.92
N PHE A 58 12.25 -3.36 18.99
CA PHE A 58 13.67 -3.08 19.26
C PHE A 58 13.87 -2.63 20.70
#